data_AF-A0A5E4KGX7-F1
#
_entry.id   AF-A0A5E4KGX7-F1
#
_cell.length_a   1.000
_cell.length_b   1.000
_cell.length_c   1.000
_cell.angle_alpha   90.00
_cell.angle_beta   90.00
_cell.angle_gamma   90.00
#
_symmetry.space_group_name_H-M   'P 1'
#
loop_
_entity.id
_entity.type
_entity.pdbx_description
1 polymer ?
#
loop_
_entity_poly.entity_id
_entity_poly.type
_entity_poly.pdbx_seq_one_letter_code
_entity_poly.pdbx_strand_id
1 'polypeptide(L)'
;MDTGVNRQIRADLVQASGNNGTGRKVVILDTGYNYNHPELSSSYLGGKDFVNSDNDPMDDNGHGSHVAGIITADGVYPPAKGVAPGTGIIAGKVLDASGSGYFSDIVAAIYWAVDGPDGIPNTADDFNADAISLSLGSSPPYTYKGFCDSATKETSDMTTAIKYAVNRGVVVVVAAGNSGSSGVSIPGCISYSTTVGAVDSSDKIASFSGIGNAVDITAPGVNILSAWLGSDYAYASGTSMATPVVSGTVALIKFAHPDYTVAQTQDALFKSAKDLGISGKDSTYGWGRVDAYGAAAITPSSPASTMHVAGIVMSKVKGTRYTYATATVTIVDSTGSPVSSATVSGHWSGLTSDKDTGTTDASGKLTVKSNQVRNSATGTFTFTVDKVTYGALVYNPADNVRTSNSISI
;
A
#
# COMPACT_ATOMS: atom_id res chain seq x y z
N MET A 1 14.15 15.68 27.90
CA MET A 1 13.45 14.59 27.20
C MET A 1 11.97 14.92 27.18
N ASP A 2 11.38 15.18 26.01
CA ASP A 2 10.08 14.59 25.71
C ASP A 2 10.00 14.18 24.24
N THR A 3 10.82 13.18 23.92
CA THR A 3 10.79 12.31 22.74
C THR A 3 9.72 11.21 22.90
N GLY A 4 8.58 11.53 23.52
CA GLY A 4 7.56 10.57 23.94
C GLY A 4 7.06 9.68 22.80
N VAL A 5 6.69 10.30 21.67
CA VAL A 5 6.26 9.60 20.45
C VAL A 5 7.38 8.75 19.87
N ASN A 6 8.55 9.36 19.61
CA ASN A 6 9.68 8.66 19.00
C ASN A 6 10.13 7.45 19.83
N ARG A 7 10.15 7.55 21.16
CA ARG A 7 10.45 6.41 22.05
C ARG A 7 9.35 5.36 22.04
N GLN A 8 8.08 5.78 22.07
CA GLN A 8 6.95 4.86 22.07
C GLN A 8 6.98 3.97 20.83
N ILE A 9 7.26 4.53 19.65
CA ILE A 9 7.35 3.79 18.38
C ILE A 9 8.78 3.34 18.02
N ARG A 10 9.76 3.54 18.91
CA ARG A 10 11.19 3.21 18.72
C ARG A 10 11.87 3.89 17.52
N ALA A 11 11.35 5.02 17.04
CA ALA A 11 11.98 5.82 15.99
C ALA A 11 13.31 6.44 16.44
N ASP A 12 13.50 6.69 17.74
CA ASP A 12 14.77 7.16 18.30
C ASP A 12 15.93 6.19 18.05
N LEU A 13 15.67 4.87 18.08
CA LEU A 13 16.66 3.85 17.72
C LEU A 13 17.02 3.88 16.23
N VAL A 14 16.05 4.18 15.35
CA VAL A 14 16.28 4.34 13.91
C VAL A 14 17.11 5.58 13.64
N GLN A 15 16.77 6.71 14.27
CA GLN A 15 17.52 7.95 14.16
C GLN A 15 18.96 7.81 14.66
N ALA A 16 19.17 7.07 15.75
CA ALA A 16 20.50 6.81 16.30
C ALA A 16 21.39 5.97 15.37
N SER A 17 20.82 5.20 14.44
CA SER A 17 21.59 4.45 13.43
C SER A 17 22.02 5.30 12.24
N GLY A 18 21.62 6.58 12.20
CA GLY A 18 21.87 7.51 11.08
C GLY A 18 20.74 7.56 10.05
N ASN A 19 19.69 6.74 10.20
CA ASN A 19 18.49 6.83 9.38
C ASN A 19 17.53 7.89 9.95
N ASN A 20 17.48 9.04 9.29
CA ASN A 20 16.56 10.12 9.60
C ASN A 20 15.57 10.42 8.46
N GLY A 21 15.49 9.59 7.41
CA GLY A 21 14.67 9.83 6.23
C GLY A 21 15.28 10.75 5.17
N THR A 22 16.58 11.10 5.24
CA THR A 22 17.23 11.96 4.24
C THR A 22 17.03 11.44 2.80
N GLY A 23 16.60 12.33 1.91
CA GLY A 23 16.35 12.02 0.49
C GLY A 23 15.04 11.30 0.22
N ARG A 24 14.21 11.08 1.26
CA ARG A 24 12.82 10.62 1.13
C ARG A 24 11.89 11.82 1.07
N LYS A 25 10.69 11.62 0.52
CA LYS A 25 9.71 12.70 0.35
C LYS A 25 8.32 12.24 0.78
N VAL A 26 7.60 13.12 1.47
CA VAL A 26 6.20 12.93 1.82
C VAL A 26 5.40 14.13 1.33
N VAL A 27 4.28 13.87 0.65
CA VAL A 27 3.31 14.92 0.32
C VAL A 27 2.30 15.01 1.45
N ILE A 28 2.08 16.21 1.99
CA ILE A 28 1.05 16.47 3.00
C ILE A 28 -0.11 17.19 2.32
N LEU A 29 -1.31 16.64 2.43
CA LEU A 29 -2.54 17.25 1.95
C LEU A 29 -3.38 17.71 3.15
N ASP A 30 -3.28 18.99 3.48
CA ASP A 30 -3.81 19.55 4.73
C ASP A 30 -4.15 21.06 4.59
N THR A 31 -4.12 21.82 5.68
CA THR A 31 -4.40 23.26 5.78
C THR A 31 -3.25 24.16 5.32
N GLY A 32 -2.12 23.59 4.95
CA GLY A 32 -0.93 24.29 4.49
C GLY A 32 0.32 23.85 5.23
N TYR A 33 1.39 24.64 5.08
CA TYR A 33 2.70 24.38 5.65
C TYR A 33 3.41 25.71 5.98
N ASN A 34 3.72 25.93 7.25
CA ASN A 34 4.50 27.09 7.69
C ASN A 34 6.00 26.90 7.41
N TYR A 35 6.42 27.19 6.18
CA TYR A 35 7.82 27.09 5.75
C TYR A 35 8.76 28.13 6.39
N ASN A 36 8.24 29.04 7.21
CA ASN A 36 9.03 29.97 8.01
C ASN A 36 9.30 29.46 9.43
N HIS A 37 8.66 28.37 9.87
CA HIS A 37 8.89 27.80 11.19
C HIS A 37 10.32 27.22 11.28
N PRO A 38 11.10 27.50 12.37
CA PRO A 38 12.47 27.02 12.50
C PRO A 38 12.64 25.51 12.39
N GLU A 39 11.65 24.73 12.85
CA GLU A 39 11.64 23.27 12.73
C GLU A 39 11.36 22.74 11.32
N LEU A 40 10.77 23.55 10.43
CA LEU A 40 10.16 23.09 9.18
C LEU A 40 10.91 23.60 7.94
N SER A 41 11.46 24.81 8.01
CA SER A 41 12.07 25.51 6.87
C SER A 41 13.09 24.69 6.06
N SER A 42 13.84 23.78 6.70
CA SER A 42 14.85 22.92 6.08
C SER A 42 14.27 21.82 5.19
N SER A 43 13.03 21.41 5.45
CA SER A 43 12.38 20.26 4.82
C SER A 43 11.40 20.66 3.70
N TYR A 44 11.08 21.94 3.55
CA TYR A 44 10.13 22.40 2.54
C TYR A 44 10.68 22.26 1.11
N LEU A 45 9.96 21.52 0.27
CA LEU A 45 10.31 21.28 -1.14
C LEU A 45 9.42 22.05 -2.13
N GLY A 46 8.50 22.88 -1.64
CA GLY A 46 7.48 23.56 -2.45
C GLY A 46 6.08 23.00 -2.23
N GLY A 47 5.10 23.56 -2.94
CA GLY A 47 3.72 23.13 -2.79
C GLY A 47 2.74 23.94 -3.62
N LYS A 48 1.45 23.67 -3.41
CA LYS A 48 0.34 24.25 -4.14
C LYS A 48 -0.85 24.47 -3.21
N ASP A 49 -1.56 25.57 -3.42
CA ASP A 49 -2.82 25.86 -2.77
C ASP A 49 -4.00 25.59 -3.70
N PHE A 50 -4.79 24.58 -3.36
CA PHE A 50 -6.02 24.22 -4.08
C PHE A 50 -7.23 25.03 -3.59
N VAL A 51 -7.17 25.59 -2.38
CA VAL A 51 -8.23 26.43 -1.79
C VAL A 51 -8.24 27.80 -2.44
N ASN A 52 -7.06 28.43 -2.59
CA ASN A 52 -6.93 29.76 -3.19
C ASN A 52 -6.42 29.74 -4.64
N SER A 53 -6.12 28.56 -5.19
CA SER A 53 -5.68 28.35 -6.57
C SER A 53 -4.38 29.09 -6.93
N ASP A 54 -3.40 29.04 -6.03
CA ASP A 54 -2.06 29.57 -6.25
C ASP A 54 -0.96 28.55 -5.83
N ASN A 55 0.29 29.00 -5.79
CA ASN A 55 1.44 28.15 -5.46
C ASN A 55 2.00 28.44 -4.05
N ASP A 56 1.24 29.11 -3.18
CA ASP A 56 1.66 29.43 -1.81
C ASP A 56 0.82 28.66 -0.79
N PRO A 57 1.26 27.47 -0.36
CA PRO A 57 0.54 26.64 0.60
C PRO A 57 0.74 27.11 2.05
N MET A 58 0.96 28.42 2.31
CA MET A 58 1.19 28.92 3.66
C MET A 58 0.04 28.52 4.58
N ASP A 59 0.40 28.03 5.77
CA ASP A 59 -0.58 27.59 6.76
C ASP A 59 -1.22 28.79 7.46
N ASP A 60 -2.54 28.87 7.41
CA ASP A 60 -3.37 29.88 8.07
C ASP A 60 -4.30 29.27 9.15
N ASN A 61 -4.14 27.96 9.44
CA ASN A 61 -4.87 27.24 10.48
C ASN A 61 -3.95 26.75 11.62
N GLY A 62 -2.82 26.14 11.25
CA GLY A 62 -1.81 25.55 12.13
C GLY A 62 -1.79 24.02 12.11
N HIS A 63 -2.89 23.36 11.73
CA HIS A 63 -3.00 21.91 11.72
C HIS A 63 -2.00 21.25 10.76
N GLY A 64 -1.81 21.79 9.56
CA GLY A 64 -0.90 21.25 8.55
C GLY A 64 0.56 21.35 8.98
N SER A 65 0.94 22.47 9.61
CA SER A 65 2.27 22.65 10.22
C SER A 65 2.50 21.70 11.40
N HIS A 66 1.47 21.41 12.19
CA HIS A 66 1.53 20.42 13.28
C HIS A 66 1.76 19.01 12.74
N VAL A 67 0.99 18.61 11.72
CA VAL A 67 1.14 17.33 11.02
C VAL A 67 2.53 17.21 10.40
N ALA A 68 3.01 18.27 9.74
CA ALA A 68 4.35 18.32 9.18
C ALA A 68 5.44 18.15 10.24
N GLY A 69 5.37 18.86 11.36
CA GLY A 69 6.38 18.76 12.41
C GLY A 69 6.48 17.36 13.00
N ILE A 70 5.38 16.61 13.11
CA ILE A 70 5.41 15.22 13.57
C ILE A 70 6.24 14.35 12.63
N ILE A 71 6.23 14.63 11.33
CA ILE A 71 7.06 13.93 10.35
C ILE A 71 8.50 14.42 10.43
N THR A 72 8.72 15.73 10.28
CA THR A 72 10.02 16.26 9.84
C THR A 72 10.65 17.33 10.72
N ALA A 73 10.06 17.69 11.87
CA ALA A 73 10.67 18.71 12.71
C ALA A 73 12.13 18.38 13.04
N ASP A 74 13.03 19.33 12.75
CA ASP A 74 14.48 19.19 12.90
C ASP A 74 14.91 18.79 14.33
N GLY A 75 14.10 19.17 15.32
CA GLY A 75 14.40 19.07 16.74
C GLY A 75 15.17 20.26 17.26
N VAL A 76 14.96 21.45 16.68
CA VAL A 76 15.43 22.75 17.23
C VAL A 76 14.97 22.88 18.68
N TYR A 77 13.72 22.52 18.94
CA TYR A 77 13.22 22.16 20.25
C TYR A 77 13.17 20.62 20.35
N PRO A 78 14.11 19.98 21.07
CA PRO A 78 14.25 18.51 21.06
C PRO A 78 12.98 17.70 21.39
N PRO A 79 12.05 18.16 22.25
CA PRO A 79 10.77 17.50 22.46
C PRO A 79 9.85 17.43 21.23
N ALA A 80 9.95 18.37 20.30
CA ALA A 80 9.12 18.43 19.11
C ALA A 80 9.72 17.70 17.90
N LYS A 81 10.90 17.09 18.05
CA LYS A 81 11.63 16.43 16.97
C LYS A 81 10.75 15.38 16.26
N GLY A 82 10.67 15.48 14.94
CA GLY A 82 9.86 14.60 14.10
C GLY A 82 10.36 13.15 14.06
N VAL A 83 9.55 12.28 13.48
CA VAL A 83 9.86 10.86 13.29
C VAL A 83 11.01 10.66 12.30
N ALA A 84 10.99 11.40 11.18
CA ALA A 84 11.96 11.34 10.10
C ALA A 84 12.44 12.76 9.71
N PRO A 85 13.27 13.42 10.55
CA PRO A 85 13.64 14.83 10.39
C PRO A 85 14.36 15.21 9.09
N GLY A 86 14.95 14.25 8.37
CA GLY A 86 15.61 14.50 7.08
C GLY A 86 14.67 14.39 5.87
N THR A 87 13.39 14.09 6.07
CA THR A 87 12.42 13.87 5.00
C THR A 87 12.01 15.21 4.39
N GLY A 88 11.99 15.31 3.07
CA GLY A 88 11.44 16.49 2.40
C GLY A 88 9.91 16.47 2.36
N ILE A 89 9.28 17.63 2.55
CA ILE A 89 7.83 17.80 2.52
C ILE A 89 7.41 18.63 1.30
N ILE A 90 6.44 18.10 0.57
CA ILE A 90 5.71 18.83 -0.46
C ILE A 90 4.31 19.12 0.09
N ALA A 91 3.90 20.38 0.09
CA ALA A 91 2.66 20.79 0.75
C ALA A 91 1.53 21.04 -0.26
N GLY A 92 0.44 20.29 -0.14
CA GLY A 92 -0.83 20.59 -0.82
C GLY A 92 -1.81 21.17 0.17
N LYS A 93 -2.12 22.47 0.07
CA LYS A 93 -3.19 23.07 0.86
C LYS A 93 -4.52 22.74 0.21
N VAL A 94 -5.30 21.88 0.87
CA VAL A 94 -6.63 21.41 0.42
C VAL A 94 -7.72 21.74 1.44
N LEU A 95 -7.34 22.30 2.59
CA LEU A 95 -8.24 22.78 3.64
C LEU A 95 -7.99 24.27 3.92
N ASP A 96 -9.07 25.01 4.13
CA ASP A 96 -9.06 26.44 4.42
C ASP A 96 -8.64 26.75 5.87
N ALA A 97 -8.61 28.03 6.24
CA ALA A 97 -8.27 28.49 7.59
C ALA A 97 -9.16 27.90 8.70
N SER A 98 -10.35 27.37 8.37
CA SER A 98 -11.25 26.69 9.31
C SER A 98 -11.04 25.18 9.40
N GLY A 99 -10.12 24.63 8.59
CA GLY A 99 -9.89 23.19 8.46
C GLY A 99 -10.91 22.50 7.55
N SER A 100 -11.60 23.24 6.68
CA SER A 100 -12.64 22.71 5.78
C SER A 100 -12.17 22.69 4.33
N GLY A 101 -12.61 21.72 3.53
CA GLY A 101 -12.27 21.65 2.12
C GLY A 101 -13.22 20.78 1.32
N TYR A 102 -13.08 20.80 -0.01
CA TYR A 102 -13.93 20.03 -0.91
C TYR A 102 -13.32 18.66 -1.25
N PHE A 103 -14.19 17.65 -1.36
CA PHE A 103 -13.80 16.32 -1.84
C PHE A 103 -13.08 16.38 -3.21
N SER A 104 -13.54 17.27 -4.11
CA SER A 104 -12.93 17.47 -5.42
C SER A 104 -11.47 17.91 -5.32
N ASP A 105 -11.16 18.80 -4.38
CA ASP A 105 -9.82 19.38 -4.23
C ASP A 105 -8.86 18.33 -3.67
N ILE A 106 -9.34 17.53 -2.71
CA ILE A 106 -8.57 16.40 -2.16
C ILE A 106 -8.29 15.37 -3.26
N VAL A 107 -9.29 15.02 -4.08
CA VAL A 107 -9.11 14.09 -5.22
C VAL A 107 -8.09 14.63 -6.22
N ALA A 108 -8.22 15.89 -6.62
CA ALA A 108 -7.28 16.54 -7.54
C ALA A 108 -5.86 16.60 -6.96
N ALA A 109 -5.74 16.88 -5.66
CA ALA A 109 -4.46 16.96 -4.98
C ALA A 109 -3.78 15.58 -4.82
N ILE A 110 -4.53 14.48 -4.71
CA ILE A 110 -3.94 13.12 -4.73
C ILE A 110 -3.30 12.82 -6.08
N TYR A 111 -3.92 13.18 -7.20
CA TYR A 111 -3.28 13.05 -8.52
C TYR A 111 -2.04 13.92 -8.62
N TRP A 112 -2.13 15.20 -8.25
CA TRP A 112 -0.99 16.12 -8.23
C TRP A 112 0.16 15.65 -7.34
N ALA A 113 -0.15 15.04 -6.19
CA ALA A 113 0.85 14.49 -5.27
C ALA A 113 1.68 13.35 -5.90
N VAL A 114 1.18 12.74 -6.97
CA VAL A 114 1.86 11.69 -7.72
C VAL A 114 2.51 12.27 -8.98
N ASP A 115 1.74 13.01 -9.78
CA ASP A 115 2.09 13.46 -11.14
C ASP A 115 2.90 14.77 -11.16
N GLY A 116 3.11 15.40 -10.00
CA GLY A 116 3.91 16.63 -9.93
C GLY A 116 3.21 17.88 -10.47
N PRO A 117 3.97 18.98 -10.65
CA PRO A 117 3.44 20.30 -11.01
C PRO A 117 2.73 20.38 -12.36
N ASP A 118 3.18 19.64 -13.38
CA ASP A 118 2.55 19.65 -14.71
C ASP A 118 1.28 18.79 -14.80
N GLY A 119 1.07 17.88 -13.84
CA GLY A 119 -0.08 16.99 -13.77
C GLY A 119 -0.05 15.87 -14.82
N ILE A 120 1.13 15.54 -15.35
CA ILE A 120 1.33 14.50 -16.35
C ILE A 120 2.18 13.39 -15.73
N PRO A 121 1.67 12.16 -15.59
CA PRO A 121 2.45 11.08 -14.97
C PRO A 121 3.63 10.62 -15.82
N ASN A 122 4.67 10.14 -15.14
CA ASN A 122 5.91 9.59 -15.70
C ASN A 122 6.77 10.64 -16.41
N THR A 123 6.74 11.87 -15.93
CA THR A 123 7.59 12.98 -16.38
C THR A 123 8.74 13.20 -15.38
N ALA A 124 9.64 14.13 -15.72
CA ALA A 124 10.80 14.42 -14.90
C ALA A 124 10.47 15.22 -13.62
N ASP A 125 9.30 15.85 -13.56
CA ASP A 125 8.84 16.66 -12.43
C ASP A 125 7.88 15.92 -11.49
N ASP A 126 7.55 14.65 -11.77
CA ASP A 126 6.91 13.73 -10.82
C ASP A 126 7.61 13.83 -9.47
N PHE A 127 6.84 14.00 -8.40
CA PHE A 127 7.42 14.22 -7.09
C PHE A 127 8.22 13.02 -6.59
N ASN A 128 7.89 11.81 -7.04
CA ASN A 128 8.47 10.55 -6.57
C ASN A 128 8.38 10.44 -5.04
N ALA A 129 7.22 10.77 -4.49
CA ALA A 129 6.97 10.73 -3.06
C ALA A 129 6.85 9.29 -2.55
N ASP A 130 7.39 9.03 -1.36
CA ASP A 130 7.27 7.74 -0.69
C ASP A 130 5.88 7.55 -0.08
N ALA A 131 5.25 8.65 0.35
CA ALA A 131 3.90 8.65 0.90
C ALA A 131 3.11 9.93 0.65
N ILE A 132 1.78 9.81 0.70
CA ILE A 132 0.82 10.91 0.84
C ILE A 132 0.20 10.81 2.24
N SER A 133 0.24 11.89 3.00
CA SER A 133 -0.32 11.97 4.35
C SER A 133 -1.60 12.80 4.36
N LEU A 134 -2.72 12.17 4.73
CA LEU A 134 -4.06 12.75 4.77
C LEU A 134 -4.59 12.72 6.20
N SER A 135 -4.36 13.81 6.94
CA SER A 135 -4.81 13.98 8.33
C SER A 135 -6.20 14.65 8.41
N LEU A 136 -7.09 14.22 7.53
CA LEU A 136 -8.42 14.78 7.32
C LEU A 136 -9.48 13.69 7.27
N GLY A 137 -10.75 14.07 7.38
CA GLY A 137 -11.83 13.15 7.11
C GLY A 137 -13.22 13.76 7.28
N SER A 138 -14.22 13.02 6.82
CA SER A 138 -15.63 13.39 6.96
C SER A 138 -16.17 13.20 8.38
N SER A 139 -17.25 13.91 8.69
CA SER A 139 -18.01 13.77 9.94
C SER A 139 -19.22 12.84 9.76
N PRO A 140 -19.85 12.34 10.85
CA PRO A 140 -21.10 11.61 10.77
C PRO A 140 -22.17 12.37 9.97
N PRO A 141 -23.01 11.67 9.17
CA PRO A 141 -23.18 10.22 9.11
C PRO A 141 -22.19 9.47 8.21
N TYR A 142 -21.16 10.13 7.65
CA TYR A 142 -20.20 9.53 6.71
C TYR A 142 -19.08 8.78 7.43
N THR A 143 -19.45 7.82 8.28
CA THR A 143 -18.55 6.94 9.03
C THR A 143 -18.97 5.48 8.84
N TYR A 144 -18.01 4.59 8.64
CA TYR A 144 -18.25 3.21 8.23
C TYR A 144 -17.55 2.20 9.15
N LYS A 145 -18.21 1.08 9.44
CA LYS A 145 -17.59 -0.05 10.15
C LYS A 145 -16.80 -0.99 9.24
N GLY A 146 -17.08 -0.95 7.95
CA GLY A 146 -16.36 -1.66 6.90
C GLY A 146 -15.80 -0.71 5.86
N PHE A 147 -15.47 -1.25 4.70
CA PHE A 147 -14.97 -0.47 3.57
C PHE A 147 -16.09 0.33 2.89
N CYS A 148 -15.74 1.47 2.32
CA CYS A 148 -16.67 2.41 1.71
C CYS A 148 -16.37 2.67 0.22
N ASP A 149 -15.57 1.84 -0.45
CA ASP A 149 -14.98 2.12 -1.77
C ASP A 149 -15.98 2.65 -2.82
N SER A 150 -17.21 2.11 -2.83
CA SER A 150 -18.28 2.50 -3.75
C SER A 150 -19.58 2.86 -3.05
N ALA A 151 -19.50 3.36 -1.81
CA ALA A 151 -20.67 3.74 -1.02
C ALA A 151 -21.39 4.98 -1.59
N THR A 152 -20.63 5.95 -2.13
CA THR A 152 -21.14 7.13 -2.83
C THR A 152 -20.28 7.43 -4.06
N LYS A 153 -20.67 8.45 -4.84
CA LYS A 153 -19.83 8.92 -5.96
C LYS A 153 -18.50 9.45 -5.46
N GLU A 154 -18.51 10.22 -4.38
CA GLU A 154 -17.33 10.81 -3.75
C GLU A 154 -16.36 9.74 -3.27
N THR A 155 -16.84 8.66 -2.64
CA THR A 155 -15.97 7.55 -2.23
C THR A 155 -15.41 6.79 -3.44
N SER A 156 -16.17 6.67 -4.53
CA SER A 156 -15.71 6.02 -5.76
C SER A 156 -14.60 6.82 -6.45
N ASP A 157 -14.77 8.14 -6.54
CA ASP A 157 -13.77 9.04 -7.12
C ASP A 157 -12.49 9.04 -6.26
N MET A 158 -12.65 9.12 -4.94
CA MET A 158 -11.54 9.05 -3.99
C MET A 158 -10.82 7.70 -4.03
N THR A 159 -11.57 6.58 -4.13
CA THR A 159 -11.00 5.24 -4.29
C THR A 159 -10.14 5.16 -5.54
N THR A 160 -10.61 5.73 -6.64
CA THR A 160 -9.87 5.77 -7.90
C THR A 160 -8.56 6.53 -7.75
N ALA A 161 -8.58 7.70 -7.09
CA ALA A 161 -7.39 8.51 -6.85
C ALA A 161 -6.38 7.82 -5.90
N ILE A 162 -6.84 7.26 -4.77
CA ILE A 162 -5.97 6.55 -3.83
C ILE A 162 -5.35 5.32 -4.50
N LYS A 163 -6.15 4.53 -5.23
CA LYS A 163 -5.66 3.39 -6.00
C LYS A 163 -4.63 3.80 -7.06
N TYR A 164 -4.83 4.96 -7.70
CA TYR A 164 -3.89 5.51 -8.66
C TYR A 164 -2.51 5.78 -8.04
N ALA A 165 -2.48 6.41 -6.85
CA ALA A 165 -1.26 6.67 -6.10
C ALA A 165 -0.55 5.38 -5.66
N VAL A 166 -1.31 4.43 -5.10
CA VAL A 166 -0.78 3.12 -4.68
C VAL A 166 -0.17 2.35 -5.84
N ASN A 167 -0.84 2.33 -6.99
CA ASN A 167 -0.33 1.65 -8.20
C ASN A 167 0.95 2.29 -8.76
N ARG A 168 1.28 3.52 -8.36
CA ARG A 168 2.51 4.22 -8.73
C ARG A 168 3.57 4.20 -7.63
N GLY A 169 3.40 3.34 -6.63
CA GLY A 169 4.42 3.14 -5.61
C GLY A 169 4.33 4.08 -4.42
N VAL A 170 3.27 4.89 -4.31
CA VAL A 170 3.10 5.87 -3.23
C VAL A 170 2.18 5.31 -2.15
N VAL A 171 2.64 5.25 -0.91
CA VAL A 171 1.81 4.80 0.22
C VAL A 171 0.84 5.92 0.62
N VAL A 172 -0.46 5.66 0.62
CA VAL A 172 -1.45 6.65 1.06
C VAL A 172 -1.83 6.39 2.52
N VAL A 173 -1.40 7.27 3.42
CA VAL A 173 -1.59 7.15 4.87
C VAL A 173 -2.71 8.09 5.30
N VAL A 174 -3.76 7.57 5.94
CA VAL A 174 -5.01 8.31 6.19
C VAL A 174 -5.46 8.19 7.64
N ALA A 175 -5.96 9.28 8.21
CA ALA A 175 -6.57 9.25 9.53
C ALA A 175 -7.86 8.40 9.55
N ALA A 176 -8.03 7.58 10.60
CA ALA A 176 -9.27 6.82 10.77
C ALA A 176 -10.50 7.69 11.08
N GLY A 177 -10.29 8.92 11.53
CA GLY A 177 -11.34 9.85 11.95
C GLY A 177 -11.57 9.85 13.46
N ASN A 178 -12.25 10.88 13.96
CA ASN A 178 -12.36 11.16 15.39
C ASN A 178 -13.79 10.90 15.94
N SER A 179 -14.54 10.00 15.31
CA SER A 179 -15.94 9.69 15.68
C SER A 179 -16.09 8.44 16.57
N GLY A 180 -14.97 7.91 17.08
CA GLY A 180 -14.97 6.80 18.03
C GLY A 180 -15.71 5.56 17.52
N SER A 181 -16.68 5.11 18.31
CA SER A 181 -17.49 3.93 18.01
C SER A 181 -18.44 4.11 16.82
N SER A 182 -18.57 5.28 16.20
CA SER A 182 -19.37 5.44 14.97
C SER A 182 -18.73 4.77 13.75
N GLY A 183 -17.41 4.65 13.70
CA GLY A 183 -16.72 4.04 12.56
C GLY A 183 -15.53 4.85 12.07
N VAL A 184 -15.06 4.48 10.88
CA VAL A 184 -13.96 5.12 10.15
C VAL A 184 -14.53 6.11 9.13
N SER A 185 -13.99 7.32 9.09
CA SER A 185 -14.41 8.39 8.18
C SER A 185 -13.88 8.19 6.75
N ILE A 186 -14.42 8.90 5.75
CA ILE A 186 -13.82 9.02 4.41
C ILE A 186 -12.63 9.99 4.53
N PRO A 187 -11.42 9.72 3.99
CA PRO A 187 -11.06 8.59 3.13
C PRO A 187 -10.53 7.33 3.86
N GLY A 188 -10.42 7.34 5.19
CA GLY A 188 -9.88 6.20 5.95
C GLY A 188 -10.65 4.89 5.74
N CYS A 189 -11.92 4.94 5.36
CA CYS A 189 -12.71 3.74 5.04
C CYS A 189 -12.42 3.12 3.65
N ILE A 190 -11.55 3.72 2.83
CA ILE A 190 -11.19 3.21 1.50
C ILE A 190 -10.16 2.09 1.63
N SER A 191 -10.38 0.96 0.95
CA SER A 191 -9.61 -0.28 1.12
C SER A 191 -8.15 -0.21 0.66
N TYR A 192 -7.79 0.77 -0.16
CA TYR A 192 -6.42 1.01 -0.63
C TYR A 192 -5.62 1.96 0.28
N SER A 193 -6.29 2.59 1.25
CA SER A 193 -5.64 3.45 2.25
C SER A 193 -4.85 2.61 3.26
N THR A 194 -3.81 3.19 3.84
CA THR A 194 -3.19 2.72 5.08
C THR A 194 -3.78 3.52 6.24
N THR A 195 -4.80 2.98 6.89
CA THR A 195 -5.64 3.77 7.80
C THR A 195 -5.17 3.67 9.25
N VAL A 196 -5.01 4.84 9.87
CA VAL A 196 -4.31 5.00 11.15
C VAL A 196 -5.28 5.42 12.26
N GLY A 197 -5.41 4.57 13.28
CA GLY A 197 -6.07 4.89 14.55
C GLY A 197 -5.13 5.53 15.56
N ALA A 198 -5.67 6.10 16.64
CA ALA A 198 -4.91 6.82 17.66
C ALA A 198 -4.87 6.07 18.99
N VAL A 199 -3.68 5.88 19.54
CA VAL A 199 -3.45 5.45 20.93
C VAL A 199 -2.88 6.57 21.79
N ASP A 200 -3.06 6.46 23.09
CA ASP A 200 -2.38 7.30 24.08
C ASP A 200 -0.97 6.78 24.42
N SER A 201 -0.29 7.47 25.33
CA SER A 201 1.06 7.10 25.80
C SER A 201 1.13 5.78 26.57
N SER A 202 -0.02 5.21 26.96
CA SER A 202 -0.15 3.91 27.62
C SER A 202 -0.61 2.80 26.66
N ASP A 203 -0.53 3.04 25.35
CA ASP A 203 -1.02 2.14 24.28
C ASP A 203 -2.52 1.83 24.36
N LYS A 204 -3.31 2.67 25.03
CA LYS A 204 -4.77 2.52 25.03
C LYS A 204 -5.35 3.27 23.85
N ILE A 205 -6.31 2.64 23.16
CA ILE A 205 -7.05 3.30 22.08
C ILE A 205 -7.72 4.58 22.63
N ALA A 206 -7.55 5.70 21.92
CA ALA A 206 -8.21 6.95 22.27
C ALA A 206 -9.72 6.80 22.05
N SER A 207 -10.55 7.31 22.96
CA SER A 207 -12.01 7.18 22.89
C SER A 207 -12.62 7.78 21.61
N PHE A 208 -11.95 8.79 21.04
CA PHE A 208 -12.34 9.39 19.76
C PHE A 208 -11.85 8.61 18.54
N SER A 209 -10.89 7.69 18.66
CA SER A 209 -10.33 7.02 17.49
C SER A 209 -11.40 6.22 16.76
N GLY A 210 -11.56 6.46 15.46
CA GLY A 210 -12.40 5.64 14.60
C GLY A 210 -11.98 4.17 14.69
N ILE A 211 -12.98 3.28 14.84
CA ILE A 211 -12.77 1.83 14.89
C ILE A 211 -13.64 1.12 13.83
N GLY A 212 -13.09 0.09 13.19
CA GLY A 212 -13.73 -0.68 12.13
C GLY A 212 -12.73 -1.54 11.36
N ASN A 213 -13.21 -2.36 10.43
CA ASN A 213 -12.38 -3.28 9.65
C ASN A 213 -11.35 -2.57 8.74
N ALA A 214 -11.58 -1.29 8.47
CA ALA A 214 -10.69 -0.46 7.68
C ALA A 214 -9.48 0.05 8.46
N VAL A 215 -9.43 -0.06 9.80
CA VAL A 215 -8.23 0.31 10.57
C VAL A 215 -7.13 -0.72 10.31
N ASP A 216 -5.97 -0.26 9.83
CA ASP A 216 -4.83 -1.13 9.55
C ASP A 216 -3.80 -1.12 10.65
N ILE A 217 -3.56 0.04 11.27
CA ILE A 217 -2.54 0.22 12.31
C ILE A 217 -2.93 1.37 13.22
N THR A 218 -2.31 1.44 14.40
CA THR A 218 -2.43 2.59 15.31
C THR A 218 -1.09 3.27 15.54
N ALA A 219 -1.13 4.53 15.93
CA ALA A 219 0.05 5.28 16.36
C ALA A 219 -0.30 6.29 17.46
N PRO A 220 0.69 6.84 18.19
CA PRO A 220 0.45 7.87 19.19
C PRO A 220 -0.30 9.07 18.60
N GLY A 221 -1.46 9.39 19.18
CA GLY A 221 -2.32 10.47 18.70
C GLY A 221 -2.98 11.30 19.80
N VAL A 222 -2.51 11.18 21.05
CA VAL A 222 -3.05 11.92 22.21
C VAL A 222 -1.96 12.77 22.83
N ASN A 223 -2.23 14.07 23.00
CA ASN A 223 -1.32 15.07 23.55
C ASN A 223 0.05 15.07 22.84
N ILE A 224 0.02 15.19 21.52
CA ILE A 224 1.21 15.21 20.67
C ILE A 224 1.67 16.66 20.50
N LEU A 225 2.91 16.93 20.92
CA LEU A 225 3.57 18.22 20.71
C LEU A 225 4.14 18.28 19.29
N SER A 226 3.92 19.40 18.60
CA SER A 226 4.55 19.67 17.31
C SER A 226 4.59 21.17 17.01
N ALA A 227 5.22 21.54 15.89
CA ALA A 227 5.23 22.89 15.34
C ALA A 227 3.81 23.44 15.11
N TRP A 228 3.67 24.75 15.12
CA TRP A 228 2.40 25.44 14.89
C TRP A 228 2.63 26.69 14.02
N LEU A 229 1.66 27.61 14.02
CA LEU A 229 1.80 28.93 13.39
C LEU A 229 2.94 29.76 14.00
N GLY A 230 3.50 30.65 13.20
CA GLY A 230 4.64 31.49 13.62
C GLY A 230 5.88 30.66 13.92
N SER A 231 6.38 30.74 15.15
CA SER A 231 7.48 29.88 15.66
C SER A 231 7.05 29.13 16.93
N ASP A 232 5.74 29.02 17.14
CA ASP A 232 5.14 28.41 18.33
C ASP A 232 4.96 26.89 18.17
N TYR A 233 4.72 26.24 19.29
CA TYR A 233 4.43 24.81 19.38
C TYR A 233 3.09 24.59 20.06
N ALA A 234 2.38 23.52 19.69
CA ALA A 234 1.09 23.19 20.27
C ALA A 234 0.97 21.69 20.59
N TYR A 235 0.21 21.38 21.63
CA TYR A 235 -0.27 20.03 21.90
C TYR A 235 -1.62 19.82 21.22
N ALA A 236 -1.75 18.74 20.45
CA ALA A 236 -2.99 18.34 19.80
C ALA A 236 -3.30 16.85 20.02
N SER A 237 -4.56 16.47 19.88
CA SER A 237 -5.01 15.07 19.95
C SER A 237 -5.95 14.77 18.79
N GLY A 238 -5.73 13.64 18.12
CA GLY A 238 -6.52 13.19 17.00
C GLY A 238 -5.87 12.02 16.26
N THR A 239 -6.66 11.28 15.49
CA THR A 239 -6.12 10.37 14.47
C THR A 239 -5.27 11.13 13.44
N SER A 240 -5.57 12.41 13.22
CA SER A 240 -4.75 13.36 12.47
C SER A 240 -3.31 13.51 12.96
N MET A 241 -3.03 13.29 14.25
CA MET A 241 -1.67 13.30 14.81
C MET A 241 -1.02 11.92 14.72
N ALA A 242 -1.81 10.85 14.74
CA ALA A 242 -1.31 9.48 14.57
C ALA A 242 -0.86 9.20 13.13
N THR A 243 -1.61 9.70 12.14
CA THR A 243 -1.29 9.58 10.70
C THR A 243 0.14 9.99 10.35
N PRO A 244 0.64 11.21 10.69
CA PRO A 244 2.00 11.62 10.37
C PRO A 244 3.08 10.80 11.08
N VAL A 245 2.77 10.16 12.22
CA VAL A 245 3.72 9.22 12.85
C VAL A 245 3.98 8.02 11.92
N VAL A 246 2.93 7.49 11.29
CA VAL A 246 3.05 6.39 10.31
C VAL A 246 3.67 6.89 9.01
N SER A 247 3.30 8.08 8.51
CA SER A 247 3.93 8.69 7.32
C SER A 247 5.44 8.90 7.49
N GLY A 248 5.88 9.39 8.65
CA GLY A 248 7.31 9.47 8.97
C GLY A 248 7.96 8.09 9.08
N THR A 249 7.25 7.10 9.62
CA THR A 249 7.74 5.71 9.64
C THR A 249 7.92 5.14 8.24
N VAL A 250 7.01 5.44 7.29
CA VAL A 250 7.17 5.07 5.87
C VAL A 250 8.45 5.66 5.28
N ALA A 251 8.75 6.93 5.56
CA ALA A 251 10.01 7.55 5.13
C ALA A 251 11.24 6.83 5.73
N LEU A 252 11.21 6.46 7.01
CA LEU A 252 12.28 5.67 7.62
C LEU A 252 12.46 4.29 6.97
N ILE A 253 11.35 3.60 6.64
CA ILE A 253 11.40 2.31 5.92
C ILE A 253 12.02 2.51 4.54
N LYS A 254 11.56 3.52 3.78
CA LYS A 254 12.02 3.78 2.42
C LYS A 254 13.45 4.30 2.36
N PHE A 255 13.96 4.90 3.44
CA PHE A 255 15.39 5.19 3.58
C PHE A 255 16.21 3.89 3.67
N ALA A 256 15.77 2.96 4.53
CA ALA A 256 16.46 1.69 4.72
C ALA A 256 16.31 0.77 3.48
N HIS A 257 15.16 0.85 2.81
CA HIS A 257 14.79 -0.01 1.69
C HIS A 257 14.13 0.81 0.57
N PRO A 258 14.91 1.56 -0.24
CA PRO A 258 14.38 2.44 -1.29
C PRO A 258 13.48 1.71 -2.30
N ASP A 259 13.81 0.45 -2.59
CA ASP A 259 13.14 -0.36 -3.61
C ASP A 259 11.89 -1.09 -3.12
N TYR A 260 11.50 -0.93 -1.85
CA TYR A 260 10.26 -1.55 -1.37
C TYR A 260 9.05 -1.01 -2.14
N THR A 261 8.24 -1.94 -2.62
CA THR A 261 6.90 -1.66 -3.13
C THR A 261 5.99 -1.17 -1.99
N VAL A 262 4.82 -0.62 -2.34
CA VAL A 262 3.79 -0.25 -1.35
C VAL A 262 3.42 -1.45 -0.48
N ALA A 263 3.21 -2.62 -1.10
CA ALA A 263 2.86 -3.84 -0.37
C ALA A 263 3.96 -4.28 0.60
N GLN A 264 5.23 -4.23 0.20
CA GLN A 264 6.36 -4.56 1.10
C GLN A 264 6.50 -3.54 2.23
N THR A 265 6.23 -2.27 1.97
CA THR A 265 6.25 -1.20 2.97
C THR A 265 5.12 -1.38 3.99
N GLN A 266 3.91 -1.70 3.52
CA GLN A 266 2.76 -2.03 4.38
C GLN A 266 3.02 -3.30 5.18
N ASP A 267 3.55 -4.35 4.57
CA ASP A 267 3.96 -5.58 5.26
C ASP A 267 4.98 -5.29 6.36
N ALA A 268 5.95 -4.40 6.09
CA ALA A 268 6.94 -4.01 7.08
C ALA A 268 6.29 -3.29 8.27
N LEU A 269 5.34 -2.39 8.03
CA LEU A 269 4.56 -1.72 9.08
C LEU A 269 3.75 -2.72 9.91
N PHE A 270 3.05 -3.66 9.25
CA PHE A 270 2.08 -4.54 9.90
C PHE A 270 2.75 -5.70 10.64
N LYS A 271 3.79 -6.31 10.06
CA LYS A 271 4.51 -7.44 10.68
C LYS A 271 5.39 -7.01 11.85
N SER A 272 5.83 -5.76 11.89
CA SER A 272 6.61 -5.22 13.01
C SER A 272 5.75 -4.61 14.11
N ALA A 273 4.48 -4.31 13.82
CA ALA A 273 3.58 -3.64 14.75
C ALA A 273 3.56 -4.36 16.10
N LYS A 274 3.53 -3.58 17.17
CA LYS A 274 3.27 -4.11 18.51
C LYS A 274 1.80 -4.50 18.56
N ASP A 275 1.53 -5.80 18.49
CA ASP A 275 0.18 -6.38 18.60
C ASP A 275 -0.46 -5.96 19.93
N LEU A 276 -1.64 -5.34 19.85
CA LEU A 276 -2.42 -4.80 20.96
C LEU A 276 -3.85 -5.27 20.80
N GLY A 277 -4.57 -5.46 21.91
CA GLY A 277 -5.96 -5.90 21.85
C GLY A 277 -6.06 -7.41 21.63
N ILE A 278 -6.82 -7.82 20.61
CA ILE A 278 -7.01 -9.23 20.26
C ILE A 278 -5.86 -9.62 19.34
N SER A 279 -5.21 -10.76 19.61
CA SER A 279 -4.05 -11.16 18.82
C SER A 279 -4.35 -11.26 17.32
N GLY A 280 -3.48 -10.66 16.51
CA GLY A 280 -3.65 -10.50 15.07
C GLY A 280 -4.40 -9.21 14.71
N LYS A 281 -4.83 -9.07 13.45
CA LYS A 281 -5.58 -7.88 13.03
C LYS A 281 -6.95 -7.84 13.72
N ASP A 282 -7.23 -6.76 14.45
CA ASP A 282 -8.55 -6.48 15.02
C ASP A 282 -9.11 -5.12 14.57
N SER A 283 -10.40 -4.88 14.84
CA SER A 283 -11.09 -3.67 14.37
C SER A 283 -10.88 -2.42 15.24
N THR A 284 -10.10 -2.52 16.32
CA THR A 284 -9.79 -1.43 17.25
C THR A 284 -8.36 -0.93 17.05
N TYR A 285 -7.39 -1.84 17.04
CA TYR A 285 -5.96 -1.53 16.93
C TYR A 285 -5.37 -1.83 15.55
N GLY A 286 -6.15 -2.43 14.64
CA GLY A 286 -5.61 -2.94 13.39
C GLY A 286 -4.62 -4.07 13.68
N TRP A 287 -3.45 -4.01 13.06
CA TRP A 287 -2.31 -4.90 13.36
C TRP A 287 -1.55 -4.53 14.65
N GLY A 288 -2.00 -3.49 15.36
CA GLY A 288 -1.35 -3.00 16.57
C GLY A 288 -0.76 -1.61 16.40
N ARG A 289 0.11 -1.20 17.32
CA ARG A 289 0.77 0.10 17.26
C ARG A 289 2.05 0.02 16.43
N VAL A 290 2.24 0.97 15.53
CA VAL A 290 3.45 1.09 14.70
C VAL A 290 4.73 1.02 15.53
N ASP A 291 5.72 0.35 14.93
CA ASP A 291 7.07 0.20 15.45
C ASP A 291 8.07 0.51 14.34
N ALA A 292 8.62 1.72 14.37
CA ALA A 292 9.53 2.19 13.34
C ALA A 292 10.85 1.41 13.30
N TYR A 293 11.36 0.98 14.46
CA TYR A 293 12.61 0.21 14.50
C TYR A 293 12.45 -1.17 13.85
N GLY A 294 11.42 -1.93 14.24
CA GLY A 294 11.14 -3.21 13.60
C GLY A 294 10.78 -3.06 12.13
N ALA A 295 10.01 -2.03 11.76
CA ALA A 295 9.62 -1.80 10.37
C ALA A 295 10.82 -1.45 9.47
N ALA A 296 11.76 -0.63 9.94
CA ALA A 296 12.96 -0.30 9.17
C ALA A 296 13.96 -1.47 9.10
N ALA A 297 13.98 -2.36 10.10
CA ALA A 297 14.90 -3.50 10.16
C ALA A 297 14.38 -4.75 9.44
N ILE A 298 13.07 -4.86 9.18
CA ILE A 298 12.49 -6.05 8.57
C ILE A 298 12.88 -6.13 7.10
N THR A 299 13.59 -7.20 6.73
CA THR A 299 13.76 -7.60 5.33
C THR A 299 12.48 -8.29 4.88
N PRO A 300 11.93 -8.02 3.69
CA PRO A 300 10.68 -8.65 3.30
C PRO A 300 10.95 -10.15 3.20
N SER A 301 9.98 -10.96 3.58
CA SER A 301 9.88 -12.27 2.96
C SER A 301 9.88 -12.03 1.46
N SER A 302 10.91 -12.54 0.75
CA SER A 302 10.99 -12.47 -0.71
C SER A 302 9.60 -12.76 -1.27
N PRO A 303 9.05 -11.93 -2.19
CA PRO A 303 7.72 -12.18 -2.72
C PRO A 303 7.65 -13.64 -3.12
N ALA A 304 6.60 -14.35 -2.69
CA ALA A 304 6.49 -15.77 -2.94
C ALA A 304 6.68 -15.98 -4.44
N SER A 305 7.81 -16.56 -4.84
CA SER A 305 8.17 -16.69 -6.24
C SER A 305 7.01 -17.39 -6.94
N THR A 306 6.39 -16.74 -7.92
CA THR A 306 5.23 -17.31 -8.61
C THR A 306 5.69 -18.13 -9.81
N MET A 307 4.83 -19.02 -10.27
CA MET A 307 5.00 -19.73 -11.53
C MET A 307 3.68 -19.76 -12.31
N HIS A 308 3.77 -19.84 -13.63
CA HIS A 308 2.60 -19.81 -14.52
C HIS A 308 2.84 -20.66 -15.78
N VAL A 309 1.76 -20.90 -16.53
CA VAL A 309 1.81 -21.60 -17.82
C VAL A 309 2.25 -20.64 -18.92
N ALA A 310 3.47 -20.81 -19.41
CA ALA A 310 4.02 -20.02 -20.53
C ALA A 310 3.48 -20.46 -21.89
N GLY A 311 3.03 -21.71 -22.01
CA GLY A 311 2.45 -22.19 -23.26
C GLY A 311 1.99 -23.65 -23.22
N ILE A 312 1.09 -23.99 -24.15
CA ILE A 312 0.59 -25.34 -24.37
C ILE A 312 0.67 -25.62 -25.88
N VAL A 313 1.45 -26.61 -26.30
CA VAL A 313 1.58 -27.03 -27.70
C VAL A 313 0.87 -28.36 -27.90
N MET A 314 -0.02 -28.43 -28.89
CA MET A 314 -0.79 -29.63 -29.20
C MET A 314 -0.18 -30.37 -30.40
N SER A 315 -0.24 -31.70 -30.38
CA SER A 315 0.09 -32.54 -31.53
C SER A 315 -0.83 -33.75 -31.60
N LYS A 316 -1.05 -34.28 -32.80
CA LYS A 316 -1.85 -35.49 -33.00
C LYS A 316 -0.96 -36.64 -33.42
N VAL A 317 -1.25 -37.82 -32.88
CA VAL A 317 -0.57 -39.06 -33.22
C VAL A 317 -1.59 -40.02 -33.81
N LYS A 318 -1.48 -40.27 -35.12
CA LYS A 318 -2.37 -41.17 -35.86
C LYS A 318 -1.73 -42.54 -36.01
N GLY A 319 -2.34 -43.56 -35.41
CA GLY A 319 -2.02 -44.96 -35.62
C GLY A 319 -2.87 -45.59 -36.72
N THR A 320 -2.76 -46.91 -36.88
CA THR A 320 -3.51 -47.67 -37.89
C THR A 320 -5.01 -47.70 -37.65
N ARG A 321 -5.46 -47.77 -36.39
CA ARG A 321 -6.90 -47.84 -36.03
C ARG A 321 -7.39 -46.68 -35.17
N TYR A 322 -6.48 -46.02 -34.47
CA TYR A 322 -6.80 -45.03 -33.45
C TYR A 322 -5.90 -43.80 -33.57
N THR A 323 -6.44 -42.66 -33.14
CA THR A 323 -5.75 -41.37 -33.04
C THR A 323 -5.87 -40.87 -31.60
N TYR A 324 -4.82 -40.21 -31.10
CA TYR A 324 -4.83 -39.48 -29.84
C TYR A 324 -4.08 -38.16 -29.98
N ALA A 325 -4.24 -37.27 -29.00
CA ALA A 325 -3.53 -36.01 -28.93
C ALA A 325 -2.48 -36.04 -27.80
N THR A 326 -1.42 -35.26 -27.98
CA THR A 326 -0.44 -34.93 -26.94
C THR A 326 -0.49 -33.44 -26.66
N ALA A 327 -0.39 -33.05 -25.39
CA ALA A 327 -0.25 -31.66 -24.97
C ALA A 327 1.09 -31.48 -24.25
N THR A 328 1.95 -30.61 -24.78
CA THR A 328 3.21 -30.22 -24.14
C THR A 328 3.01 -28.87 -23.44
N VAL A 329 2.98 -28.89 -22.11
CA VAL A 329 2.82 -27.73 -21.23
C VAL A 329 4.20 -27.22 -20.82
N THR A 330 4.42 -25.90 -20.88
CA THR A 330 5.65 -25.24 -20.41
C THR A 330 5.35 -24.39 -19.19
N ILE A 331 6.07 -24.61 -18.09
CA ILE A 331 5.97 -23.86 -16.84
C ILE A 331 7.24 -23.05 -16.63
N VAL A 332 7.06 -21.76 -16.32
CA VAL A 332 8.14 -20.84 -15.97
C VAL A 332 7.83 -20.11 -14.67
N ASP A 333 8.86 -19.63 -13.99
CA ASP A 333 8.70 -18.73 -12.84
C ASP A 333 8.40 -17.30 -13.30
N SER A 334 8.23 -16.39 -12.35
CA SER A 334 7.98 -14.96 -12.62
C SER A 334 9.08 -14.26 -13.43
N THR A 335 10.29 -14.84 -13.53
CA THR A 335 11.40 -14.32 -14.33
C THR A 335 11.44 -14.88 -15.75
N GLY A 336 10.57 -15.85 -16.07
CA GLY A 336 10.59 -16.59 -17.33
C GLY A 336 11.57 -17.77 -17.33
N SER A 337 12.17 -18.11 -16.17
CA SER A 337 13.06 -19.26 -16.06
C SER A 337 12.26 -20.57 -15.98
N PRO A 338 12.68 -21.65 -16.68
CA PRO A 338 11.97 -22.91 -16.64
C PRO A 338 11.89 -23.52 -15.24
N VAL A 339 10.71 -23.99 -14.84
CA VAL A 339 10.51 -24.66 -13.54
C VAL A 339 10.54 -26.18 -13.74
N SER A 340 11.65 -26.82 -13.38
CA SER A 340 11.79 -28.27 -13.42
C SER A 340 11.08 -28.97 -12.25
N SER A 341 10.59 -30.18 -12.46
CA SER A 341 9.92 -31.02 -11.45
C SER A 341 8.63 -30.43 -10.87
N ALA A 342 8.03 -29.43 -11.52
CA ALA A 342 6.71 -28.93 -11.16
C ALA A 342 5.64 -29.96 -11.53
N THR A 343 4.77 -30.30 -10.59
CA THR A 343 3.63 -31.19 -10.87
C THR A 343 2.53 -30.39 -11.53
N VAL A 344 2.15 -30.77 -12.74
CA VAL A 344 1.06 -30.18 -13.52
C VAL A 344 -0.07 -31.20 -13.59
N SER A 345 -1.27 -30.79 -13.20
CA SER A 345 -2.49 -31.57 -13.39
C SER A 345 -3.44 -30.86 -14.34
N GLY A 346 -4.08 -31.60 -15.22
CA GLY A 346 -5.09 -31.07 -16.14
C GLY A 346 -6.05 -32.14 -16.61
N HIS A 347 -6.97 -31.74 -17.47
CA HIS A 347 -7.99 -32.62 -18.03
C HIS A 347 -8.15 -32.43 -19.54
N TRP A 348 -8.50 -33.53 -20.20
CA TRP A 348 -8.94 -33.58 -21.57
C TRP A 348 -10.45 -33.38 -21.67
N SER A 349 -10.89 -32.72 -22.73
CA SER A 349 -12.29 -32.53 -23.08
C SER A 349 -12.49 -32.58 -24.61
N GLY A 350 -13.75 -32.74 -25.04
CA GLY A 350 -14.13 -32.90 -26.44
C GLY A 350 -14.22 -34.37 -26.83
N LEU A 351 -13.24 -34.86 -27.60
CA LEU A 351 -13.20 -36.27 -28.05
C LEU A 351 -12.92 -37.27 -26.93
N THR A 352 -12.32 -36.82 -25.82
CA THR A 352 -12.08 -37.64 -24.62
C THR A 352 -12.36 -36.81 -23.35
N SER A 353 -12.36 -37.44 -22.18
CA SER A 353 -12.75 -36.82 -20.90
C SER A 353 -11.88 -37.25 -19.71
N ASP A 354 -10.64 -37.66 -19.98
CA ASP A 354 -9.67 -38.15 -19.00
C ASP A 354 -8.87 -37.03 -18.30
N LYS A 355 -8.23 -37.37 -17.19
CA LYS A 355 -7.35 -36.46 -16.43
C LYS A 355 -5.94 -37.00 -16.46
N ASP A 356 -4.98 -36.10 -16.60
CA ASP A 356 -3.56 -36.43 -16.58
C ASP A 356 -2.82 -35.57 -15.56
N THR A 357 -1.76 -36.14 -15.01
CA THR A 357 -0.82 -35.46 -14.14
C THR A 357 0.60 -35.93 -14.44
N GLY A 358 1.57 -35.06 -14.26
CA GLY A 358 2.97 -35.39 -14.42
C GLY A 358 3.87 -34.26 -13.93
N THR A 359 5.18 -34.49 -13.97
CA THR A 359 6.18 -33.49 -13.59
C THR A 359 6.92 -32.95 -14.80
N THR A 360 7.26 -31.67 -14.75
CA THR A 360 8.07 -31.03 -15.79
C THR A 360 9.52 -31.54 -15.78
N ASP A 361 10.14 -31.59 -16.95
CA ASP A 361 11.57 -31.88 -17.12
C ASP A 361 12.46 -30.65 -16.81
N ALA A 362 13.77 -30.78 -17.02
CA ALA A 362 14.74 -29.70 -16.80
C ALA A 362 14.49 -28.44 -17.66
N SER A 363 13.72 -28.56 -18.74
CA SER A 363 13.31 -27.43 -19.60
C SER A 363 11.94 -26.85 -19.21
N GLY A 364 11.40 -27.25 -18.06
CA GLY A 364 10.10 -26.80 -17.58
C GLY A 364 8.92 -27.39 -18.35
N LYS A 365 9.11 -28.51 -19.06
CA LYS A 365 8.08 -29.08 -19.94
C LYS A 365 7.53 -30.42 -19.45
N LEU A 366 6.22 -30.58 -19.56
CA LEU A 366 5.52 -31.85 -19.38
C LEU A 366 4.74 -32.18 -20.67
N THR A 367 4.82 -33.42 -21.14
CA THR A 367 3.95 -33.91 -22.22
C THR A 367 2.98 -34.97 -21.69
N VAL A 368 1.68 -34.71 -21.81
CA VAL A 368 0.59 -35.64 -21.48
C VAL A 368 -0.12 -36.14 -22.74
N LYS A 369 -0.84 -37.26 -22.64
CA LYS A 369 -1.48 -37.95 -23.78
C LYS A 369 -2.94 -38.20 -23.47
N SER A 370 -3.83 -37.81 -24.38
CA SER A 370 -5.24 -38.14 -24.28
C SER A 370 -5.47 -39.64 -24.42
N ASN A 371 -6.63 -40.10 -23.98
CA ASN A 371 -7.20 -41.35 -24.47
C ASN A 371 -7.30 -41.40 -26.01
N GLN A 372 -7.40 -42.61 -26.54
CA GLN A 372 -7.47 -42.84 -27.98
C GLN A 372 -8.91 -42.91 -28.48
N VAL A 373 -9.17 -42.35 -29.67
CA VAL A 373 -10.44 -42.49 -30.40
C VAL A 373 -10.21 -43.20 -31.73
N ARG A 374 -11.24 -43.81 -32.30
CA ARG A 374 -11.14 -44.43 -33.63
C ARG A 374 -10.81 -43.39 -34.69
N ASN A 375 -10.06 -43.76 -35.72
CA ASN A 375 -9.71 -42.87 -36.84
C ASN A 375 -10.91 -42.31 -37.63
N SER A 376 -12.09 -42.90 -37.44
CA SER A 376 -13.35 -42.44 -38.03
C SER A 376 -14.04 -41.35 -37.21
N ALA A 377 -13.60 -41.08 -35.98
CA ALA A 377 -14.14 -40.02 -35.15
C ALA A 377 -13.70 -38.66 -35.67
N THR A 378 -14.62 -37.70 -35.65
CA THR A 378 -14.36 -36.29 -35.99
C THR A 378 -14.64 -35.44 -34.75
N GLY A 379 -13.80 -34.45 -34.51
CA GLY A 379 -13.96 -33.57 -33.35
C GLY A 379 -12.63 -32.97 -32.92
N THR A 380 -12.62 -32.48 -31.68
CA THR A 380 -11.50 -31.73 -31.12
C THR A 380 -11.05 -32.35 -29.81
N PHE A 381 -9.74 -32.51 -29.64
CA PHE A 381 -9.13 -32.74 -28.34
C PHE A 381 -8.75 -31.40 -27.74
N THR A 382 -9.14 -31.14 -26.51
CA THR A 382 -8.75 -29.93 -25.75
C THR A 382 -8.11 -30.37 -24.45
N PHE A 383 -6.93 -29.85 -24.14
CA PHE A 383 -6.30 -30.01 -22.82
C PHE A 383 -6.33 -28.70 -22.06
N THR A 384 -6.73 -28.75 -20.78
CA THR A 384 -6.80 -27.60 -19.88
C THR A 384 -5.95 -27.89 -18.64
N VAL A 385 -5.09 -26.95 -18.27
CA VAL A 385 -4.31 -27.03 -17.01
C VAL A 385 -5.18 -26.58 -15.85
N ASP A 386 -5.36 -27.47 -14.86
CA ASP A 386 -6.17 -27.20 -13.67
C ASP A 386 -5.32 -26.62 -12.54
N LYS A 387 -4.12 -27.15 -12.34
CA LYS A 387 -3.23 -26.78 -11.22
C LYS A 387 -1.78 -27.08 -11.54
N VAL A 388 -0.89 -26.25 -10.99
CA VAL A 388 0.56 -26.49 -10.94
C VAL A 388 1.02 -26.40 -9.49
N THR A 389 1.91 -27.28 -9.05
CA THR A 389 2.50 -27.26 -7.69
C THR A 389 3.99 -27.56 -7.71
N TYR A 390 4.79 -26.78 -6.98
CA TYR A 390 6.23 -26.98 -6.88
C TYR A 390 6.80 -26.26 -5.66
N GLY A 391 7.27 -27.02 -4.66
CA GLY A 391 7.96 -26.47 -3.49
C GLY A 391 7.20 -25.30 -2.85
N ALA A 392 7.90 -24.17 -2.73
CA ALA A 392 7.35 -22.90 -2.21
C ALA A 392 6.82 -21.96 -3.30
N LEU A 393 6.86 -22.34 -4.59
CA LEU A 393 6.35 -21.49 -5.66
C LEU A 393 4.82 -21.48 -5.66
N VAL A 394 4.23 -20.30 -5.84
CA VAL A 394 2.78 -20.12 -5.93
C VAL A 394 2.37 -20.13 -7.40
N TYR A 395 1.50 -21.06 -7.79
CA TYR A 395 0.91 -21.06 -9.13
C TYR A 395 -0.07 -19.89 -9.25
N ASN A 396 0.16 -18.98 -10.20
CA ASN A 396 -0.73 -17.86 -10.50
C ASN A 396 -1.42 -18.04 -11.86
N PRO A 397 -2.69 -18.49 -11.89
CA PRO A 397 -3.41 -18.67 -13.15
C PRO A 397 -3.67 -17.38 -13.94
N ALA A 398 -3.65 -16.22 -13.28
CA ALA A 398 -3.85 -14.92 -13.93
C ALA A 398 -2.69 -14.56 -14.87
N ASP A 399 -1.49 -15.11 -14.61
CA ASP A 399 -0.28 -14.88 -15.41
C ASP A 399 -0.13 -15.91 -16.55
N ASN A 400 -1.05 -16.88 -16.65
CA ASN A 400 -0.99 -17.86 -17.73
C ASN A 400 -1.10 -17.16 -19.09
N VAL A 401 -0.10 -17.34 -19.94
CA VAL A 401 -0.18 -16.98 -21.37
C VAL A 401 -1.32 -17.76 -22.01
N ARG A 402 -1.53 -19.01 -21.56
CA ARG A 402 -2.65 -19.84 -22.01
C ARG A 402 -2.98 -20.95 -21.02
N THR A 403 -4.27 -21.08 -20.68
CA THR A 403 -4.76 -22.13 -19.74
C THR A 403 -5.24 -23.39 -20.45
N SER A 404 -5.65 -23.30 -21.72
CA SER A 404 -6.06 -24.46 -22.53
C SER A 404 -5.67 -24.31 -24.01
N ASN A 405 -5.48 -25.43 -24.69
CA ASN A 405 -5.27 -25.47 -26.14
C ASN A 405 -5.92 -26.73 -26.74
N SER A 406 -6.19 -26.69 -28.05
CA SER A 406 -6.99 -27.67 -28.75
C SER A 406 -6.39 -28.08 -30.09
N ILE A 407 -6.69 -29.29 -30.55
CA ILE A 407 -6.37 -29.79 -31.89
C ILE A 407 -7.50 -30.67 -32.42
N SER A 408 -7.91 -30.42 -33.66
CA SER A 408 -8.96 -31.20 -34.34
C SER A 408 -8.37 -32.28 -35.25
N ILE A 409 -9.12 -33.38 -35.41
CA ILE A 409 -8.76 -34.51 -36.26
C ILE A 409 -9.78 -34.79 -37.35
#